data_AF-A0A957H8W4-F1
#
_entry.id   AF-A0A957H8W4-F1
#
_cell.length_a   1.000
_cell.length_b   1.000
_cell.length_c   1.000
_cell.angle_alpha   90.00
_cell.angle_beta   90.00
_cell.angle_gamma   90.00
#
_symmetry.space_group_name_H-M   'P 1'
#
loop_
_entity.id
_entity.type
_entity.pdbx_description
1 polymer ?
#
loop_
_entity_poly.entity_id
_entity_poly.type
_entity_poly.pdbx_seq_one_letter_code
_entity_poly.pdbx_strand_id
1 'polypeptide(L)' 'INAAYAIGLGDRIGSLEEGKQADLLILAGEDYRQLAYEFGGNQVETVIKRGVAVV' A
#
# COMPACT_ATOMS: atom_id res chain seq x y z
N ILE A 1 4.44 -3.87 -6.66
CA ILE A 1 4.55 -4.79 -7.82
C ILE A 1 5.69 -5.81 -7.62
N ASN A 2 6.97 -5.42 -7.74
CA ASN A 2 8.10 -6.38 -7.70
C ASN A 2 8.11 -7.27 -6.45
N ALA A 3 7.87 -6.71 -5.27
CA ALA A 3 7.80 -7.48 -4.02
C ALA A 3 6.73 -8.58 -4.05
N ALA A 4 5.59 -8.36 -4.69
CA ALA A 4 4.52 -9.35 -4.80
C ALA A 4 4.89 -10.46 -5.80
N TYR A 5 5.48 -10.12 -6.95
CA TYR A 5 5.97 -11.11 -7.91
C TYR A 5 7.12 -11.96 -7.35
N ALA A 6 8.02 -11.36 -6.56
CA ALA A 6 9.13 -12.06 -5.92
C ALA A 6 8.68 -13.21 -4.99
N ILE A 7 7.43 -13.17 -4.51
CA ILE A 7 6.82 -14.19 -3.64
C ILE A 7 5.66 -14.93 -4.32
N GLY A 8 5.51 -14.83 -5.64
CA GLY A 8 4.48 -15.56 -6.41
C GLY A 8 3.05 -15.05 -6.18
N LEU A 9 2.87 -13.81 -5.70
CA LEU A 9 1.56 -13.22 -5.40
C LEU A 9 1.20 -12.02 -6.30
N GLY A 10 1.96 -11.77 -7.38
CA GLY A 10 1.79 -10.59 -8.25
C GLY A 10 0.40 -10.46 -8.89
N ASP A 11 -0.26 -11.59 -9.14
CA ASP A 11 -1.62 -11.61 -9.72
C ASP A 11 -2.70 -11.30 -8.67
N ARG A 12 -2.36 -11.30 -7.37
CA ARG A 12 -3.31 -11.12 -6.26
C ARG A 12 -3.11 -9.83 -5.48
N ILE A 13 -1.87 -9.38 -5.27
CA ILE A 13 -1.53 -8.21 -4.44
C ILE A 13 -0.42 -7.36 -5.08
N GLY A 14 -0.21 -6.16 -4.52
CA GLY A 14 0.95 -5.32 -4.85
C GLY A 14 0.72 -4.29 -5.96
N SER A 15 -0.52 -4.12 -6.41
CA SER A 15 -1.01 -3.04 -7.27
C SER A 15 -2.51 -2.81 -7.02
N LEU A 16 -3.00 -1.63 -7.42
CA LEU A 16 -4.42 -1.26 -7.36
C LEU A 16 -5.04 -1.49 -8.73
N GLU A 17 -5.61 -2.68 -8.92
CA GLU A 17 -6.26 -3.11 -10.15
C GLU A 17 -7.55 -3.86 -9.81
N GLU A 18 -8.54 -3.80 -10.69
CA GLU A 18 -9.79 -4.53 -10.51
C GLU A 18 -9.52 -6.04 -10.35
N GLY A 19 -10.25 -6.69 -9.44
CA GLY A 19 -10.10 -8.12 -9.14
C GLY A 19 -8.95 -8.49 -8.20
N LYS A 20 -8.03 -7.56 -7.89
CA LYS A 20 -6.98 -7.79 -6.88
C LYS A 20 -7.50 -7.57 -5.46
N GLN A 21 -6.80 -8.15 -4.48
CA GLN A 21 -7.16 -7.99 -3.08
C GLN A 21 -7.00 -6.52 -2.66
N ALA A 22 -8.01 -5.96 -2.00
CA ALA A 22 -8.04 -4.58 -1.54
C ALA A 22 -7.14 -4.38 -0.29
N ASP A 23 -5.83 -4.38 -0.54
CA ASP A 23 -4.77 -4.07 0.42
C ASP A 23 -4.10 -2.76 0.02
N LEU A 24 -4.34 -1.68 0.77
CA LEU A 24 -3.80 -0.37 0.46
C LEU A 24 -3.65 0.51 1.70
N LEU A 25 -2.82 1.55 1.57
CA LEU A 25 -2.57 2.55 2.59
C LEU A 25 -3.15 3.89 2.12
N ILE A 26 -3.75 4.63 3.04
CA ILE A 26 -3.95 6.07 2.89
C ILE A 26 -2.79 6.73 3.64
N LEU A 27 -2.05 7.57 2.93
CA LEU A 27 -0.86 8.24 3.44
C LEU A 27 -1.15 9.73 3.60
N ALA A 28 -0.63 10.32 4.67
CA ALA A 28 -0.55 11.76 4.81
C ALA A 28 0.44 12.31 3.77
N GLY A 29 0.18 13.54 3.31
CA GLY A 29 1.02 14.24 2.34
C GLY A 29 0.34 14.46 0.99
N GLU A 30 0.91 15.39 0.23
CA GLU A 30 0.38 15.80 -1.08
C GLU A 30 1.07 15.06 -2.24
N ASP A 31 2.20 14.41 -1.97
CA ASP A 31 3.03 13.78 -3.01
C ASP A 31 3.66 12.47 -2.54
N TYR A 32 3.57 11.43 -3.38
CA TYR A 32 4.09 10.09 -3.08
C TYR A 32 5.59 10.06 -2.76
N ARG A 33 6.37 11.03 -3.26
CA ARG A 33 7.82 11.13 -3.03
C ARG A 33 8.13 11.41 -1.57
N GLN A 34 7.21 12.03 -0.82
CA GLN A 34 7.36 12.29 0.61
C GLN A 34 7.55 11.01 1.40
N LEU A 35 6.90 9.90 1.01
CA LEU A 35 7.07 8.58 1.66
C LEU A 35 8.53 8.09 1.65
N ALA A 36 9.29 8.41 0.61
CA ALA A 36 10.69 7.99 0.48
C ALA A 36 11.68 9.07 0.97
N TYR A 37 11.23 10.32 1.08
CA TYR A 37 12.07 11.47 1.42
C TYR A 37 12.05 11.80 2.91
N GLU A 38 10.87 11.73 3.54
CA GLU A 38 10.72 11.98 4.97
C GLU A 38 11.14 10.74 5.75
N PHE A 39 12.23 10.86 6.51
CA PHE A 39 12.74 9.79 7.34
C PHE A 39 12.21 9.91 8.78
N GLY A 40 11.74 8.79 9.33
CA GLY A 40 11.15 8.73 10.66
C GLY A 40 9.67 9.12 10.69
N GLY A 41 9.04 8.95 11.85
CA GLY A 41 7.60 9.16 12.02
C GLY A 41 6.73 8.06 11.37
N ASN A 42 5.41 8.27 11.40
CA ASN A 42 4.43 7.42 10.71
C ASN A 42 3.54 8.30 9.84
N GLN A 43 3.65 8.14 8.52
CA GLN A 43 2.84 8.85 7.52
C GLN A 43 1.56 8.08 7.14
N VAL A 44 1.31 6.92 7.73
CA VAL A 44 0.12 6.11 7.45
C VAL A 44 -1.06 6.63 8.26
N GLU A 45 -2.09 7.13 7.57
CA GLU A 45 -3.35 7.58 8.18
C GLU A 45 -4.35 6.43 8.32
N THR A 46 -4.39 5.52 7.35
CA THR A 46 -5.31 4.37 7.38
C THR A 46 -4.68 3.17 6.71
N VAL A 47 -4.90 2.00 7.30
CA VAL A 47 -4.55 0.71 6.69
C VAL A 47 -5.83 -0.02 6.32
N ILE A 48 -5.97 -0.37 5.04
CA ILE A 48 -7.05 -1.22 4.56
C ILE A 48 -6.47 -2.58 4.19
N LYS A 49 -7.02 -3.64 4.78
CA LYS A 49 -6.63 -5.02 4.49
C LYS A 49 -7.87 -5.82 4.10
N ARG A 50 -7.82 -6.47 2.92
CA ARG A 50 -8.98 -7.22 2.38
C ARG A 50 -10.27 -6.39 2.39
N GLY A 51 -10.17 -5.09 2.12
CA GLY A 51 -11.31 -4.17 2.09
C GLY A 51 -11.80 -3.69 3.46
N VAL A 52 -11.12 -4.02 4.55
CA VAL A 52 -11.48 -3.60 5.91
C VAL A 52 -10.43 -2.64 6.47
N ALA A 53 -10.86 -1.50 7.01
CA ALA A 53 -9.98 -0.60 7.75
C ALA A 53 -9.55 -1.27 9.07
N VAL A 54 -8.24 -1.40 9.29
CA VAL A 54 -7.66 -2.10 10.45
C VAL A 54 -6.82 -1.19 11.35
N VAL A 55 -6.43 -0.03 10.85
CA VAL A 55 -5.81 1.09 11.59
C VAL A 55 -6.38 2.37 11.01
#